data_AF-Q8PTZ7-F1
#
_entry.id   AF-Q8PTZ7-F1
#
_cell.length_a   1.000
_cell.length_b   1.000
_cell.length_c   1.000
_cell.angle_alpha   90.00
_cell.angle_beta   90.00
_cell.angle_gamma   90.00
#
_symmetry.space_group_name_H-M   'P 1'
#
loop_
_entity.id
_entity.type
_entity.pdbx_description
1 polymer ?
#
loop_
_entity_poly.entity_id
_entity_poly.type
_entity_poly.pdbx_seq_one_letter_code
_entity_poly.pdbx_strand_id
1 'polypeptide(L)'
;MRASYDSFIGEISNLNSLLDRVEELGSSPQYLPIKAISSKSAIIMSSGLLEKYMKESFMEFIEQINEMNISEEYIDDKMWKTNRKNTLKALEYIDGKKLEADYEKVVFVYSESFRKNEKLNKPLLVKEAFSITNANPGPETVKNMFSNIGISKIFENTFFQLEFGNEKFGDETRVTRTLKSFIELRNCIAHGYSGIPIPSIQEVQEYIKFLMKFVYTMNEVLNQRLLIVQASHYKDCFKALDLFCK
;
A
#
# COMPACT_ATOMS: atom_id res chain seq x y z
N MET A 1 6.10 9.02 -2.28
CA MET A 1 5.92 7.85 -1.39
C MET A 1 6.56 8.03 -0.03
N ARG A 2 7.53 8.95 0.12
CA ARG A 2 8.19 9.22 1.40
C ARG A 2 7.22 9.77 2.47
N ALA A 3 6.20 10.54 2.09
CA ALA A 3 5.29 11.16 3.05
C ALA A 3 4.41 10.12 3.78
N SER A 4 3.71 9.26 3.06
CA SER A 4 2.91 8.16 3.64
C SER A 4 3.77 7.16 4.42
N TYR A 5 4.97 6.84 3.93
CA TYR A 5 5.91 5.99 4.67
C TYR A 5 6.33 6.64 6.00
N ASP A 6 6.80 7.88 5.99
CA ASP A 6 7.25 8.59 7.19
C ASP A 6 6.07 8.77 8.19
N SER A 7 4.86 9.06 7.71
CA SER A 7 3.64 9.10 8.52
C SER A 7 3.37 7.76 9.20
N PHE A 8 3.38 6.66 8.44
CA PHE A 8 3.15 5.32 8.98
C PHE A 8 4.17 4.97 10.06
N ILE A 9 5.47 5.18 9.79
CA ILE A 9 6.55 4.89 10.73
C ILE A 9 6.41 5.74 12.00
N GLY A 10 6.09 7.03 11.88
CA GLY A 10 5.84 7.89 13.04
C GLY A 10 4.66 7.42 13.88
N GLU A 11 3.51 7.17 13.25
CA GLU A 11 2.28 6.74 13.93
C GLU A 11 2.44 5.37 14.59
N ILE A 12 3.05 4.39 13.90
CA ILE A 12 3.21 3.03 14.44
C ILE A 12 4.30 2.97 15.52
N SER A 13 5.34 3.80 15.44
CA SER A 13 6.37 3.89 16.49
C SER A 13 5.79 4.50 17.76
N ASN A 14 4.96 5.54 17.64
CA ASN A 14 4.25 6.12 18.77
C ASN A 14 3.34 5.09 19.45
N LEU A 15 2.62 4.27 18.66
CA LEU A 15 1.83 3.17 19.19
C LEU A 15 2.70 2.14 19.94
N ASN A 16 3.86 1.78 19.39
CA ASN A 16 4.79 0.86 20.05
C ASN A 16 5.32 1.41 21.38
N SER A 17 5.68 2.69 21.44
CA SER A 17 6.11 3.34 22.68
C SER A 17 5.02 3.43 23.74
N LEU A 18 3.75 3.54 23.34
CA LEU A 18 2.63 3.44 24.28
C LEU A 18 2.53 2.03 24.88
N LEU A 19 2.75 1.00 24.06
CA LEU A 19 2.77 -0.39 24.54
C LEU A 19 3.92 -0.65 25.53
N ASP A 20 5.11 -0.07 25.28
CA ASP A 20 6.24 -0.15 26.22
C ASP A 20 5.84 0.38 27.61
N ARG A 21 5.19 1.56 27.67
CA ARG A 21 4.68 2.15 28.93
C ARG A 21 3.62 1.30 29.61
N VAL A 22 2.77 0.63 28.84
CA VAL A 22 1.74 -0.27 29.40
C VAL A 22 2.41 -1.52 29.96
N GLU A 23 3.48 -2.01 29.34
CA GLU A 23 4.22 -3.17 29.82
C GLU A 23 4.91 -2.90 31.16
N GLU A 24 5.46 -1.69 31.34
CA GLU A 24 6.09 -1.18 32.58
C GLU A 24 5.17 -1.18 33.81
N LEU A 25 3.84 -1.25 33.62
CA LEU A 25 2.88 -1.41 34.73
C LEU A 25 3.08 -2.75 35.49
N GLY A 26 3.86 -3.68 34.95
CA GLY A 26 4.19 -4.95 35.58
C GLY A 26 3.07 -5.99 35.48
N SER A 27 3.13 -7.02 36.33
CA SER A 27 2.25 -8.20 36.26
C SER A 27 1.14 -8.21 37.31
N SER A 28 0.93 -7.09 38.01
CA SER A 28 -0.11 -7.02 39.04
C SER A 28 -1.50 -7.26 38.42
N PRO A 29 -2.36 -8.10 39.03
CA PRO A 29 -3.67 -8.45 38.48
C PRO A 29 -4.56 -7.26 38.11
N GLN A 30 -4.46 -6.15 38.84
CA GLN A 30 -5.24 -4.93 38.56
C GLN A 30 -4.94 -4.30 37.18
N TYR A 31 -3.77 -4.58 36.58
CA TYR A 31 -3.38 -4.02 35.29
C TYR A 31 -3.64 -4.94 34.11
N LEU A 32 -4.02 -6.20 34.35
CA LEU A 32 -4.34 -7.16 33.28
C LEU A 32 -5.44 -6.65 32.33
N PRO A 33 -6.53 -6.02 32.80
CA PRO A 33 -7.54 -5.45 31.90
C PRO A 33 -6.98 -4.33 31.01
N ILE A 34 -6.09 -3.49 31.55
CA ILE A 34 -5.45 -2.40 30.80
C ILE A 34 -4.56 -2.99 29.71
N LYS A 35 -3.70 -3.95 30.05
CA LYS A 35 -2.84 -4.64 29.08
C LYS A 35 -3.67 -5.28 27.96
N ALA A 36 -4.74 -5.98 28.33
CA ALA A 36 -5.64 -6.62 27.38
C ALA A 36 -6.32 -5.64 26.40
N ILE A 37 -6.83 -4.52 26.93
CA ILE A 37 -7.46 -3.46 26.10
C ILE A 37 -6.41 -2.80 25.20
N SER A 38 -5.23 -2.48 25.73
CA SER A 38 -4.13 -1.88 24.96
C SER A 38 -3.69 -2.79 23.81
N SER A 39 -3.45 -4.08 24.06
CA SER A 39 -3.09 -5.05 23.01
C SER A 39 -4.13 -5.11 21.91
N LYS A 40 -5.42 -5.23 22.27
CA LYS A 40 -6.52 -5.28 21.30
C LYS A 40 -6.58 -4.00 20.46
N SER A 41 -6.50 -2.85 21.12
CA SER A 41 -6.58 -1.54 20.48
C SER A 41 -5.41 -1.34 19.53
N ALA A 42 -4.21 -1.74 19.92
CA ALA A 42 -3.03 -1.65 19.08
C ALA A 42 -3.15 -2.49 17.81
N ILE A 43 -3.67 -3.72 17.86
CA ILE A 43 -3.92 -4.52 16.65
C ILE A 43 -4.91 -3.82 15.69
N ILE A 44 -6.03 -3.29 16.23
CA ILE A 44 -7.01 -2.55 15.41
C ILE A 44 -6.38 -1.31 14.78
N MET A 45 -5.65 -0.52 15.57
CA MET A 45 -4.98 0.70 15.12
C MET A 45 -3.91 0.40 14.08
N SER A 46 -3.02 -0.57 14.32
CA SER A 46 -1.99 -0.99 13.35
C SER A 46 -2.59 -1.43 12.02
N SER A 47 -3.74 -2.11 12.03
CA SER A 47 -4.45 -2.46 10.78
C SER A 47 -5.00 -1.24 10.06
N GLY A 48 -5.54 -0.26 10.79
CA GLY A 48 -6.01 1.00 10.21
C GLY A 48 -4.87 1.84 9.62
N LEU A 49 -3.73 1.90 10.31
CA LEU A 49 -2.51 2.54 9.82
C LEU A 49 -1.99 1.88 8.54
N LEU A 50 -1.98 0.54 8.48
CA LEU A 50 -1.58 -0.19 7.28
C LEU A 50 -2.51 0.11 6.10
N GLU A 51 -3.82 0.12 6.33
CA GLU A 51 -4.81 0.45 5.30
C GLU A 51 -4.62 1.88 4.77
N LYS A 52 -4.45 2.85 5.67
CA LYS A 52 -4.15 4.26 5.31
C LYS A 52 -2.87 4.36 4.48
N TYR A 53 -1.78 3.76 4.96
CA TYR A 53 -0.52 3.72 4.22
C TYR A 53 -0.68 3.14 2.82
N MET A 54 -1.37 2.00 2.67
CA MET A 54 -1.58 1.38 1.36
C MET A 54 -2.34 2.30 0.41
N LYS A 55 -3.35 3.02 0.88
CA LYS A 55 -4.10 3.98 0.06
C LYS A 55 -3.22 5.16 -0.37
N GLU A 56 -2.57 5.81 0.60
CA GLU A 56 -1.78 7.02 0.37
C GLU A 56 -0.53 6.75 -0.46
N SER A 57 0.20 5.67 -0.19
CA SER A 57 1.41 5.31 -0.95
C SER A 57 1.14 5.04 -2.42
N PHE A 58 0.03 4.36 -2.75
CA PHE A 58 -0.37 4.15 -4.14
C PHE A 58 -0.85 5.43 -4.81
N MET A 59 -1.50 6.34 -4.08
CA MET A 59 -1.84 7.66 -4.63
C MET A 59 -0.58 8.47 -4.93
N GLU A 60 0.36 8.54 -3.99
CA GLU A 60 1.65 9.21 -4.19
C GLU A 60 2.46 8.59 -5.34
N PHE A 61 2.43 7.26 -5.49
CA PHE A 61 3.07 6.58 -6.61
C PHE A 61 2.52 7.06 -7.96
N ILE A 62 1.18 7.12 -8.09
CA ILE A 62 0.54 7.56 -9.34
C ILE A 62 0.76 9.05 -9.60
N GLU A 63 0.75 9.89 -8.56
CA GLU A 63 1.11 11.31 -8.69
C GLU A 63 2.53 11.47 -9.24
N GLN A 64 3.49 10.69 -8.74
CA GLN A 64 4.86 10.74 -9.22
C GLN A 64 4.99 10.29 -10.67
N ILE A 65 4.24 9.25 -11.10
CA ILE A 65 4.18 8.84 -12.51
C ILE A 65 3.62 9.98 -13.39
N ASN A 66 2.55 10.64 -12.96
CA ASN A 66 1.97 11.77 -13.70
C ASN A 66 2.96 12.95 -13.79
N GLU A 67 3.69 13.25 -12.71
CA GLU A 67 4.68 14.32 -12.64
C GLU A 67 5.91 14.06 -13.52
N MET A 68 6.27 12.79 -13.75
CA MET A 68 7.38 12.44 -14.65
C MET A 68 7.14 12.85 -16.11
N ASN A 69 5.89 13.10 -16.51
CA ASN A 69 5.55 13.64 -17.83
C ASN A 69 6.04 12.75 -19.00
N ILE A 70 5.92 11.43 -18.86
CA ILE A 70 6.40 10.43 -19.83
C ILE A 70 5.30 10.00 -20.81
N SER A 71 5.68 9.64 -22.03
CA SER A 71 4.74 9.11 -23.05
C SER A 71 4.00 7.86 -22.55
N GLU A 72 2.75 7.69 -22.99
CA GLU A 72 1.87 6.58 -22.57
C GLU A 72 2.49 5.20 -22.85
N GLU A 73 3.33 5.09 -23.89
CA GLU A 73 4.01 3.87 -24.30
C GLU A 73 5.00 3.32 -23.26
N TYR A 74 5.46 4.18 -22.33
CA TYR A 74 6.36 3.80 -21.24
C TYR A 74 5.60 3.37 -19.97
N ILE A 75 4.27 3.52 -19.97
CA ILE A 75 3.43 3.09 -18.87
C ILE A 75 2.83 1.73 -19.20
N ASP A 76 2.89 0.83 -18.22
CA ASP A 76 2.37 -0.52 -18.35
C ASP A 76 0.88 -0.52 -18.73
N ASP A 77 0.52 -1.24 -19.79
CA ASP A 77 -0.87 -1.45 -20.24
C ASP A 77 -1.83 -1.82 -19.11
N LYS A 78 -1.34 -2.55 -18.10
CA LYS A 78 -2.11 -2.94 -16.93
C LYS A 78 -2.53 -1.74 -16.10
N MET A 79 -1.68 -0.72 -15.96
CA MET A 79 -2.02 0.53 -15.28
C MET A 79 -3.13 1.26 -16.03
N TRP A 80 -3.03 1.36 -17.36
CA TRP A 80 -4.07 1.98 -18.18
C TRP A 80 -5.42 1.27 -18.07
N LYS A 81 -5.41 -0.06 -18.14
CA LYS A 81 -6.61 -0.89 -17.96
C LYS A 81 -7.22 -0.70 -16.57
N THR A 82 -6.38 -0.68 -15.52
CA THR A 82 -6.84 -0.42 -14.15
C THR A 82 -7.45 0.97 -14.04
N ASN A 83 -6.75 2.01 -14.49
CA ASN A 83 -7.21 3.40 -14.44
C ASN A 83 -8.61 3.50 -15.04
N ARG A 84 -8.78 3.12 -16.32
CA ARG A 84 -10.06 3.17 -17.02
C ARG A 84 -11.18 2.41 -16.28
N LYS A 85 -10.87 1.21 -15.78
CA LYS A 85 -11.84 0.36 -15.06
C LYS A 85 -12.27 0.97 -13.73
N ASN A 86 -11.33 1.54 -12.98
CA ASN A 86 -11.57 1.97 -11.61
C ASN A 86 -11.92 3.45 -11.48
N THR A 87 -11.67 4.29 -12.50
CA THR A 87 -12.07 5.71 -12.46
C THR A 87 -13.58 5.88 -12.32
N LEU A 88 -14.40 5.03 -12.96
CA LEU A 88 -15.85 5.06 -12.76
C LEU A 88 -16.23 4.82 -11.30
N LYS A 89 -15.57 3.86 -10.64
CA LYS A 89 -15.76 3.61 -9.22
C LYS A 89 -15.28 4.79 -8.37
N ALA A 90 -14.18 5.43 -8.73
CA ALA A 90 -13.72 6.62 -8.03
C ALA A 90 -14.78 7.74 -8.09
N LEU A 91 -15.37 7.98 -9.26
CA LEU A 91 -16.46 8.94 -9.43
C LEU A 91 -17.69 8.60 -8.57
N GLU A 92 -18.11 7.33 -8.55
CA GLU A 92 -19.20 6.86 -7.67
C GLU A 92 -18.92 7.13 -6.18
N TYR A 93 -17.69 6.93 -5.74
CA TYR A 93 -17.30 7.15 -4.35
C TYR A 93 -17.21 8.65 -4.02
N ILE A 94 -16.76 9.49 -4.95
CA ILE A 94 -16.71 10.95 -4.77
C ILE A 94 -18.12 11.52 -4.68
N ASP A 95 -19.01 11.13 -5.60
CA ASP A 95 -20.41 11.56 -5.60
C ASP A 95 -21.13 11.14 -4.32
N GLY A 96 -20.83 9.93 -3.83
CA GLY A 96 -21.28 9.43 -2.53
C GLY A 96 -20.59 10.02 -1.30
N LYS A 97 -19.67 10.99 -1.45
CA LYS A 97 -18.83 11.59 -0.39
C LYS A 97 -18.01 10.58 0.44
N LYS A 98 -17.67 9.44 -0.15
CA LYS A 98 -16.84 8.38 0.45
C LYS A 98 -15.35 8.57 0.16
N LEU A 99 -15.03 9.45 -0.78
CA LEU A 99 -13.67 9.78 -1.15
C LEU A 99 -13.55 11.29 -1.30
N GLU A 100 -12.52 11.87 -0.69
CA GLU A 100 -12.19 13.29 -0.84
C GLU A 100 -11.29 13.45 -2.06
N ALA A 101 -11.86 13.94 -3.16
CA ALA A 101 -11.12 14.26 -4.38
C ALA A 101 -11.85 15.35 -5.16
N ASP A 102 -11.12 16.06 -6.01
CA ASP A 102 -11.66 17.07 -6.91
C ASP A 102 -12.44 16.39 -8.05
N TYR A 103 -13.77 16.37 -7.92
CA TYR A 103 -14.67 15.73 -8.89
C TYR A 103 -14.45 16.26 -10.32
N GLU A 104 -14.29 17.57 -10.48
CA GLU A 104 -14.08 18.18 -11.79
C GLU A 104 -12.76 17.70 -12.40
N LYS A 105 -11.70 17.62 -11.60
CA LYS A 105 -10.41 17.07 -12.03
C LYS A 105 -10.54 15.61 -12.47
N VAL A 106 -11.24 14.77 -11.71
CA VAL A 106 -11.41 13.33 -12.05
C VAL A 106 -12.24 13.16 -13.32
N VAL A 107 -13.33 13.92 -13.48
CA VAL A 107 -14.15 13.92 -14.70
C VAL A 107 -13.34 14.40 -15.91
N PHE A 108 -12.56 15.47 -15.76
CA PHE A 108 -11.66 15.95 -16.80
C PHE A 108 -10.69 14.85 -17.22
N VAL A 109 -9.99 14.24 -16.26
CA VAL A 109 -9.03 13.15 -16.52
C VAL A 109 -9.69 11.98 -17.24
N TYR A 110 -10.87 11.56 -16.76
CA TYR A 110 -11.62 10.47 -17.36
C TYR A 110 -12.00 10.81 -18.80
N SER A 111 -12.58 11.99 -19.04
CA SER A 111 -13.01 12.42 -20.37
C SER A 111 -11.85 12.52 -21.37
N GLU A 112 -10.69 12.98 -20.92
CA GLU A 112 -9.47 13.04 -21.72
C GLU A 112 -8.92 11.65 -22.02
N SER A 113 -9.04 10.67 -21.12
CA SER A 113 -8.60 9.29 -21.39
C SER A 113 -9.40 8.57 -22.50
N PHE A 114 -10.58 9.08 -22.90
CA PHE A 114 -11.34 8.60 -24.06
C PHE A 114 -11.04 9.35 -25.34
N ARG A 115 -10.58 10.60 -25.24
CA ARG A 115 -10.06 11.34 -26.38
C ARG A 115 -8.64 10.81 -26.58
N LYS A 116 -8.35 10.14 -27.70
CA LYS A 116 -6.95 9.92 -28.11
C LYS A 116 -6.29 11.30 -28.23
N ASN A 117 -5.73 11.82 -27.15
CA ASN A 117 -5.25 13.18 -27.15
C ASN A 117 -3.81 13.15 -27.67
N GLU A 118 -3.68 13.07 -29.00
CA GLU A 118 -2.42 13.14 -29.74
C GLU A 118 -1.62 14.43 -29.43
N LYS A 119 -2.21 15.42 -28.75
CA LYS A 119 -1.57 16.69 -28.39
C LYS A 119 -1.04 16.76 -26.97
N LEU A 120 -1.39 15.82 -26.09
CA LEU A 120 -0.88 15.75 -24.73
C LEU A 120 -0.18 14.41 -24.54
N ASN A 121 1.12 14.35 -24.83
CA ASN A 121 2.02 13.23 -24.50
C ASN A 121 2.17 13.01 -22.96
N LYS A 122 1.20 13.44 -22.16
CA LYS A 122 1.24 13.40 -20.70
C LYS A 122 0.32 12.28 -20.22
N PRO A 123 0.82 11.36 -19.39
CA PRO A 123 -0.03 10.35 -18.83
C PRO A 123 -0.86 11.01 -17.74
N LEU A 124 -2.19 10.89 -17.85
CA LEU A 124 -3.10 11.45 -16.87
C LEU A 124 -3.85 10.30 -16.19
N LEU A 125 -3.23 9.75 -15.15
CA LEU A 125 -3.82 8.69 -14.33
C LEU A 125 -4.57 9.29 -13.14
N VAL A 126 -5.77 8.77 -12.86
CA VAL A 126 -6.56 9.13 -11.67
C VAL A 126 -5.99 8.35 -10.49
N LYS A 127 -5.27 9.02 -9.58
CA LYS A 127 -4.62 8.39 -8.42
C LYS A 127 -5.60 7.61 -7.54
N GLU A 128 -6.82 8.14 -7.39
CA GLU A 128 -7.92 7.52 -6.65
C GLU A 128 -8.32 6.15 -7.21
N ALA A 129 -8.17 5.93 -8.51
CA ALA A 129 -8.51 4.66 -9.16
C ALA A 129 -7.61 3.50 -8.68
N PHE A 130 -6.47 3.79 -8.05
CA PHE A 130 -5.50 2.82 -7.57
C PHE A 130 -5.53 2.61 -6.05
N SER A 131 -6.22 3.47 -5.30
CA SER A 131 -6.34 3.36 -3.83
C SER A 131 -7.63 2.70 -3.36
N ILE A 132 -8.59 2.46 -4.26
CA ILE A 132 -9.87 1.82 -3.89
C ILE A 132 -9.65 0.35 -3.52
N THR A 133 -9.86 0.05 -2.23
CA THR A 133 -9.92 -1.30 -1.69
C THR A 133 -11.25 -1.48 -0.95
N ASN A 134 -11.96 -2.58 -1.22
CA ASN A 134 -13.21 -2.94 -0.53
C ASN A 134 -12.99 -4.05 0.51
N ALA A 135 -11.74 -4.22 0.95
CA ALA A 135 -11.34 -5.33 1.80
C ALA A 135 -10.21 -4.90 2.73
N ASN A 136 -10.07 -5.62 3.85
CA ASN A 136 -8.95 -5.49 4.78
C ASN A 136 -7.60 -5.63 4.04
N PRO A 137 -6.51 -5.05 4.56
CA PRO A 137 -5.18 -5.07 3.93
C PRO A 137 -4.46 -6.44 4.05
N GLY A 138 -5.17 -7.52 3.74
CA GLY A 138 -4.61 -8.87 3.70
C GLY A 138 -3.82 -9.17 2.42
N PRO A 139 -3.23 -10.38 2.32
CA PRO A 139 -2.36 -10.74 1.20
C PRO A 139 -2.97 -10.53 -0.19
N GLU A 140 -4.25 -10.90 -0.37
CA GLU A 140 -4.93 -10.74 -1.65
C GLU A 140 -5.17 -9.28 -2.02
N THR A 141 -5.48 -8.42 -1.04
CA THR A 141 -5.61 -6.97 -1.26
C THR A 141 -4.29 -6.39 -1.73
N VAL A 142 -3.19 -6.75 -1.07
CA VAL A 142 -1.83 -6.31 -1.46
C VAL A 142 -1.48 -6.80 -2.86
N LYS A 143 -1.66 -8.10 -3.16
CA LYS A 143 -1.45 -8.66 -4.50
C LYS A 143 -2.25 -7.92 -5.56
N ASN A 144 -3.53 -7.65 -5.30
CA ASN A 144 -4.41 -6.95 -6.24
C ASN A 144 -3.95 -5.51 -6.49
N MET A 145 -3.58 -4.77 -5.44
CA MET A 145 -3.07 -3.40 -5.59
C MET A 145 -1.78 -3.36 -6.41
N PHE A 146 -0.81 -4.24 -6.13
CA PHE A 146 0.42 -4.32 -6.92
C PHE A 146 0.18 -4.82 -8.35
N SER A 147 -0.72 -5.78 -8.54
CA SER A 147 -1.10 -6.26 -9.87
C SER A 147 -1.71 -5.16 -10.73
N ASN A 148 -2.46 -4.24 -10.12
CA ASN A 148 -3.05 -3.09 -10.81
C ASN A 148 -1.99 -2.12 -11.36
N ILE A 149 -0.77 -2.13 -10.82
CA ILE A 149 0.38 -1.35 -11.32
C ILE A 149 1.41 -2.18 -12.12
N GLY A 150 1.00 -3.39 -12.54
CA GLY A 150 1.82 -4.28 -13.37
C GLY A 150 2.76 -5.22 -12.59
N ILE A 151 2.61 -5.33 -11.26
CA ILE A 151 3.44 -6.20 -10.41
C ILE A 151 2.60 -7.38 -9.93
N SER A 152 2.56 -8.46 -10.72
CA SER A 152 1.68 -9.61 -10.46
C SER A 152 2.14 -10.52 -9.32
N LYS A 153 3.44 -10.54 -9.01
CA LYS A 153 4.07 -11.47 -8.06
C LYS A 153 4.81 -10.73 -6.95
N ILE A 154 4.13 -9.81 -6.27
CA ILE A 154 4.74 -8.93 -5.26
C ILE A 154 5.51 -9.69 -4.17
N PHE A 155 4.94 -10.77 -3.61
CA PHE A 155 5.61 -11.54 -2.55
C PHE A 155 6.73 -12.45 -3.05
N GLU A 156 6.92 -12.56 -4.38
CA GLU A 156 8.09 -13.20 -4.98
C GLU A 156 9.14 -12.16 -5.42
N ASN A 157 8.88 -10.87 -5.24
CA ASN A 157 9.83 -9.81 -5.57
C ASN A 157 11.09 -9.92 -4.71
N THR A 158 12.25 -9.60 -5.30
CA THR A 158 13.56 -9.71 -4.66
C THR A 158 13.64 -8.97 -3.32
N PHE A 159 13.00 -7.82 -3.16
CA PHE A 159 12.98 -7.10 -1.88
C PHE A 159 12.25 -7.88 -0.78
N PHE A 160 11.13 -8.53 -1.11
CA PHE A 160 10.41 -9.39 -0.18
C PHE A 160 11.20 -10.64 0.18
N GLN A 161 11.88 -11.24 -0.81
CA GLN A 161 12.75 -12.39 -0.60
C GLN A 161 13.95 -12.07 0.30
N LEU A 162 14.55 -10.89 0.12
CA LEU A 162 15.67 -10.42 0.93
C LEU A 162 15.25 -10.14 2.38
N GLU A 163 14.10 -9.48 2.58
CA GLU A 163 13.66 -9.07 3.92
C GLU A 163 13.03 -10.22 4.72
N PHE A 164 12.26 -11.11 4.07
CA PHE A 164 11.47 -12.15 4.74
C PHE A 164 11.93 -13.58 4.45
N GLY A 165 12.92 -13.75 3.57
CA GLY A 165 13.41 -15.05 3.13
C GLY A 165 12.56 -15.68 2.02
N ASN A 166 13.03 -16.83 1.54
CA ASN A 166 12.42 -17.60 0.44
C ASN A 166 11.56 -18.77 0.89
N GLU A 167 11.29 -18.88 2.20
CA GLU A 167 10.52 -19.98 2.75
C GLU A 167 9.07 -19.95 2.27
N LYS A 168 8.68 -21.04 1.61
CA LYS A 168 7.31 -21.30 1.13
C LYS A 168 6.78 -22.58 1.79
N PHE A 169 5.53 -22.54 2.21
CA PHE A 169 4.77 -23.70 2.67
C PHE A 169 3.53 -23.84 1.80
N GLY A 170 3.59 -24.72 0.80
CA GLY A 170 2.63 -24.71 -0.31
C GLY A 170 2.75 -23.42 -1.12
N ASP A 171 1.62 -22.76 -1.34
CA ASP A 171 1.54 -21.49 -2.10
C ASP A 171 1.75 -20.23 -1.23
N GLU A 172 1.89 -20.39 0.09
CA GLU A 172 2.02 -19.28 1.02
C GLU A 172 3.51 -19.04 1.39
N THR A 173 3.99 -17.81 1.21
CA THR A 173 5.28 -17.35 1.73
C THR A 173 5.15 -17.02 3.22
N ARG A 174 6.27 -16.96 3.95
CA ARG A 174 6.29 -16.48 5.35
C ARG A 174 5.55 -15.15 5.52
N VAL A 175 5.80 -14.17 4.65
CA VAL A 175 5.14 -12.85 4.71
C VAL A 175 3.61 -12.95 4.54
N THR A 176 3.13 -13.78 3.61
CA THR A 176 1.67 -13.95 3.41
C THR A 176 0.99 -14.60 4.61
N ARG A 177 1.64 -15.59 5.24
CA ARG A 177 1.13 -16.24 6.46
C ARG A 177 1.03 -15.26 7.61
N THR A 178 2.11 -14.53 7.90
CA THR A 178 2.12 -13.56 9.00
C THR A 178 1.10 -12.45 8.79
N LEU A 179 0.98 -11.91 7.58
CA LEU A 179 -0.03 -10.90 7.26
C LEU A 179 -1.45 -11.46 7.38
N LYS A 180 -1.71 -12.68 6.91
CA LYS A 180 -3.01 -13.35 7.05
C LYS A 180 -3.39 -13.54 8.52
N SER A 181 -2.48 -14.09 9.34
CA SER A 181 -2.71 -14.27 10.78
C SER A 181 -2.95 -12.95 11.50
N PHE A 182 -2.25 -11.88 11.13
CA PHE A 182 -2.48 -10.54 11.68
C PHE A 182 -3.90 -10.03 11.37
N ILE A 183 -4.36 -10.17 10.12
CA ILE A 183 -5.70 -9.72 9.70
C ILE A 183 -6.80 -10.60 10.31
N GLU A 184 -6.58 -11.91 10.45
CA GLU A 184 -7.48 -12.82 11.15
C GLU A 184 -7.63 -12.41 12.62
N LEU A 185 -6.52 -12.16 13.32
CA LEU A 185 -6.53 -11.67 14.70
C LEU A 185 -7.30 -10.36 14.83
N ARG A 186 -7.05 -9.39 13.94
CA ARG A 186 -7.79 -8.12 13.88
C ARG A 186 -9.29 -8.36 13.74
N ASN A 187 -9.71 -9.21 12.80
CA ASN A 187 -11.13 -9.49 12.58
C ASN A 187 -11.77 -10.15 13.79
N CYS A 188 -11.05 -11.07 14.45
CA CYS A 188 -11.54 -11.71 15.64
C CYS A 188 -11.73 -10.72 16.80
N ILE A 189 -10.80 -9.78 16.97
CA ILE A 189 -10.92 -8.69 17.97
C ILE A 189 -12.10 -7.77 17.62
N ALA A 190 -12.22 -7.34 16.37
CA ALA A 190 -13.25 -6.39 15.93
C ALA A 190 -14.68 -6.96 16.06
N HIS A 191 -14.84 -8.27 15.86
CA HIS A 191 -16.13 -8.94 15.95
C HIS A 191 -16.40 -9.60 17.32
N GLY A 192 -15.51 -9.41 18.30
CA GLY A 192 -15.72 -9.89 19.67
C GLY A 192 -15.72 -11.42 19.81
N TYR A 193 -14.99 -12.15 18.97
CA TYR A 193 -14.90 -13.61 19.07
C TYR A 193 -14.31 -14.02 20.42
N SER A 194 -15.08 -14.77 21.20
CA SER A 194 -14.76 -15.15 22.58
C SER A 194 -13.73 -16.28 22.71
N GLY A 195 -13.34 -16.93 21.61
CA GLY A 195 -12.45 -18.10 21.60
C GLY A 195 -10.97 -17.81 21.35
N ILE A 196 -10.59 -16.56 21.07
CA ILE A 196 -9.19 -16.22 20.76
C ILE A 196 -8.50 -15.64 22.01
N PRO A 197 -7.36 -16.21 22.43
CA PRO A 197 -6.54 -15.65 23.49
C PRO A 197 -6.16 -14.20 23.17
N ILE A 198 -6.22 -13.33 24.18
CA ILE A 198 -5.80 -11.94 24.01
C ILE A 198 -4.27 -11.96 23.82
N PRO A 199 -3.74 -11.37 22.73
CA PRO A 199 -2.31 -11.35 22.51
C PRO A 199 -1.63 -10.54 23.63
N SER A 200 -0.53 -11.07 24.13
CA SER A 200 0.38 -10.34 24.99
C SER A 200 0.92 -9.09 24.30
N ILE A 201 1.37 -8.12 25.08
CA ILE A 201 1.96 -6.90 24.52
C ILE A 201 3.15 -7.24 23.62
N GLN A 202 3.97 -8.20 24.03
CA GLN A 202 5.14 -8.66 23.27
C GLN A 202 4.75 -9.23 21.89
N GLU A 203 3.72 -10.08 21.82
CA GLU A 203 3.19 -10.59 20.54
C GLU A 203 2.67 -9.46 19.64
N VAL A 204 2.01 -8.45 20.20
CA VAL A 204 1.56 -7.27 19.44
C VAL A 204 2.74 -6.47 18.90
N GLN A 205 3.80 -6.30 19.70
CA GLN A 205 5.02 -5.60 19.27
C GLN A 205 5.76 -6.35 18.16
N GLU A 206 5.71 -7.69 18.15
CA GLU A 206 6.23 -8.48 17.03
C GLU A 206 5.46 -8.23 15.73
N TYR A 207 4.13 -8.13 15.80
CA TYR A 207 3.32 -7.71 14.65
C TYR A 207 3.67 -6.29 14.19
N ILE A 208 3.87 -5.34 15.11
CA ILE A 208 4.30 -3.98 14.76
C ILE A 208 5.65 -4.00 14.02
N LYS A 209 6.64 -4.71 14.54
CA LYS A 209 7.95 -4.87 13.89
C LYS A 209 7.83 -5.49 12.51
N PHE A 210 6.99 -6.51 12.37
CA PHE A 210 6.67 -7.12 11.08
C PHE A 210 6.06 -6.09 10.11
N LEU A 211 5.07 -5.30 10.55
CA LEU A 211 4.41 -4.30 9.72
C LEU A 211 5.35 -3.18 9.29
N MET A 212 6.28 -2.73 10.15
CA MET A 212 7.31 -1.76 9.79
C MET A 212 8.20 -2.27 8.66
N LYS A 213 8.70 -3.51 8.77
CA LYS A 213 9.46 -4.17 7.70
C LYS A 213 8.63 -4.32 6.44
N PHE A 214 7.38 -4.74 6.57
CA PHE A 214 6.47 -4.96 5.46
C PHE A 214 6.23 -3.68 4.64
N VAL A 215 5.94 -2.58 5.33
CA VAL A 215 5.73 -1.25 4.72
C VAL A 215 7.01 -0.72 4.10
N TYR A 216 8.16 -0.89 4.76
CA TYR A 216 9.46 -0.57 4.18
C TYR A 216 9.69 -1.32 2.86
N THR A 217 9.50 -2.64 2.84
CA THR A 217 9.68 -3.45 1.63
C THR A 217 8.70 -3.04 0.52
N MET A 218 7.44 -2.75 0.85
CA MET A 218 6.48 -2.23 -0.13
C MET A 218 6.96 -0.92 -0.76
N ASN A 219 7.48 0.00 0.05
CA ASN A 219 8.01 1.27 -0.41
C ASN A 219 9.20 1.08 -1.37
N GLU A 220 10.12 0.17 -1.06
CA GLU A 220 11.25 -0.17 -1.93
C GLU A 220 10.81 -0.73 -3.28
N VAL A 221 9.79 -1.60 -3.30
CA VAL A 221 9.24 -2.13 -4.55
C VAL A 221 8.62 -1.01 -5.39
N LEU A 222 7.84 -0.11 -4.77
CA LEU A 222 7.24 1.00 -5.50
C LEU A 222 8.32 1.96 -6.02
N ASN A 223 9.35 2.28 -5.23
CA ASN A 223 10.48 3.10 -5.64
C ASN A 223 11.21 2.48 -6.85
N GLN A 224 11.49 1.17 -6.79
CA GLN A 224 12.10 0.45 -7.91
C GLN A 224 11.22 0.53 -9.16
N ARG A 225 9.90 0.42 -9.02
CA ARG A 225 8.98 0.51 -10.15
C ARG A 225 9.01 1.89 -10.80
N LEU A 226 9.04 2.97 -10.00
CA LEU A 226 9.21 4.34 -10.49
C LEU A 226 10.52 4.48 -11.29
N LEU A 227 11.63 3.97 -10.75
CA LEU A 227 12.93 4.01 -11.41
C LEU A 227 12.94 3.25 -12.74
N ILE A 228 12.28 2.08 -12.81
CA ILE A 228 12.18 1.30 -14.06
C ILE A 228 11.42 2.07 -15.13
N VAL A 229 10.29 2.70 -14.76
CA VAL A 229 9.49 3.51 -15.68
C VAL A 229 10.31 4.70 -16.18
N GLN A 230 10.97 5.41 -15.27
CA GLN A 230 11.80 6.57 -15.60
C GLN A 230 13.00 6.20 -16.48
N ALA A 231 13.71 5.12 -16.16
CA ALA A 231 14.87 4.65 -16.92
C ALA A 231 14.49 4.20 -18.34
N SER A 232 13.32 3.59 -18.50
CA SER A 232 12.84 3.14 -19.82
C SER A 232 12.62 4.33 -20.76
N HIS A 233 12.02 5.41 -20.25
CA HIS A 233 11.85 6.65 -20.99
C HIS A 233 13.20 7.29 -21.38
N TYR A 234 14.12 7.47 -20.43
CA TYR A 234 15.39 8.14 -20.72
C TYR A 234 16.29 7.36 -21.65
N LYS A 235 16.30 6.03 -21.58
CA LYS A 235 17.12 5.19 -22.47
C LYS A 235 16.82 5.47 -23.94
N ASP A 236 15.56 5.69 -24.28
CA ASP A 236 15.17 5.97 -25.66
C ASP A 236 15.43 7.43 -26.05
N CYS A 237 15.25 8.38 -25.12
CA CYS A 237 15.66 9.77 -25.35
C CYS A 237 17.17 9.90 -25.64
N PHE A 238 18.03 9.21 -24.88
CA PHE A 238 19.48 9.25 -25.10
C PHE A 238 19.91 8.52 -26.37
N LYS A 239 19.29 7.37 -26.71
CA LYS A 239 19.51 6.72 -28.01
C LYS A 239 19.13 7.63 -29.17
N ALA A 240 18.02 8.36 -29.05
CA ALA A 240 17.60 9.32 -30.07
C ALA A 240 18.64 10.44 -30.22
N LEU A 241 19.17 10.98 -29.10
CA LEU A 241 20.24 11.98 -29.12
C LEU A 241 21.53 11.46 -29.77
N ASP A 242 21.94 10.23 -29.47
CA ASP A 242 23.13 9.60 -30.10
C ASP A 242 22.99 9.43 -31.62
N LEU A 243 21.75 9.30 -32.12
CA LEU A 243 21.45 9.27 -33.56
C LEU A 243 21.46 10.67 -34.19
N PHE A 244 21.18 11.72 -33.42
CA PHE A 244 21.25 13.12 -33.87
C PHE A 244 22.68 13.69 -33.86
N CYS A 245 23.57 13.14 -33.02
CA CYS A 245 24.98 13.56 -32.93
C CYS A 245 25.91 12.85 -33.93
N LYS A 246 25.37 12.03 -34.84
CA LYS A 246 26.10 11.38 -35.94
C LYS A 246 25.69 11.96 -37.28
#